data_AF-A0A3A6PPB1-F1
#
_entry.id   AF-A0A3A6PPB1-F1
#
_cell.length_a   1.000
_cell.length_b   1.000
_cell.length_c   1.000
_cell.angle_alpha   90.00
_cell.angle_beta   90.00
_cell.angle_gamma   90.00
#
_symmetry.space_group_name_H-M   'P 1'
#
loop_
_entity.id
_entity.type
_entity.pdbx_description
1 polymer ?
#
loop_
_entity_poly.entity_id
_entity_poly.type
_entity_poly.pdbx_seq_one_letter_code
_entity_poly.pdbx_strand_id
1 'polypeptide(L)'
;MDRQLIIERVRAEMPERRWRHTEGVMMTAIALAKRYGEDPQRAELAAIIHDVAKFWPIERQGNAIRDYGLHHEVLGYDKELWHAEVGAWVAEHEFGVTDAGVLAAIRYHTSGRRGMTKLEKIVWLADYIEPGRDFPGVDTIRALAEEHLEKAVLAGLDGTIGFLIAKGKRIYPMTLEARNGLIEELQAQ
;
A
#
# COMPACT_ATOMS: atom_id res chain seq x y z
N MET A 1 17.92 5.58 10.31
CA MET A 1 18.85 4.93 9.37
C MET A 1 19.07 5.88 8.19
N ASP A 2 20.21 5.84 7.51
CA ASP A 2 20.45 6.71 6.34
C ASP A 2 19.56 6.32 5.15
N ARG A 3 19.07 7.32 4.39
CA ARG A 3 18.14 7.11 3.25
C ARG A 3 18.74 6.20 2.18
N GLN A 4 20.01 6.38 1.85
CA GLN A 4 20.68 5.60 0.81
C GLN A 4 20.77 4.12 1.22
N LEU A 5 21.09 3.88 2.49
CA LEU A 5 21.14 2.53 3.05
C LEU A 5 19.78 1.83 3.06
N ILE A 6 18.69 2.56 3.33
CA ILE A 6 17.32 2.01 3.23
C ILE A 6 17.06 1.54 1.79
N ILE A 7 17.32 2.39 0.80
CA ILE A 7 17.11 2.07 -0.62
C ILE A 7 17.93 0.85 -1.05
N GLU A 8 19.20 0.80 -0.68
CA GLU A 8 20.08 -0.33 -1.04
C GLU A 8 19.59 -1.64 -0.45
N ARG A 9 19.19 -1.64 0.84
CA ARG A 9 18.65 -2.82 1.51
C ARG A 9 17.32 -3.28 0.91
N VAL A 10 16.40 -2.35 0.67
CA VAL A 10 15.10 -2.68 0.04
C VAL A 10 15.30 -3.24 -1.35
N ARG A 11 16.14 -2.60 -2.19
CA ARG A 11 16.42 -3.06 -3.55
C ARG A 11 16.99 -4.48 -3.58
N ALA A 12 17.78 -4.86 -2.57
CA ALA A 12 18.34 -6.21 -2.46
C ALA A 12 17.30 -7.30 -2.19
N GLU A 13 16.12 -6.96 -1.64
CA GLU A 13 15.04 -7.91 -1.33
C GLU A 13 14.13 -8.22 -2.54
N MET A 14 14.35 -7.56 -3.69
CA MET A 14 13.42 -7.64 -4.81
C MET A 14 14.10 -7.63 -6.18
N PRO A 15 13.48 -8.22 -7.22
CA PRO A 15 13.99 -8.12 -8.59
C PRO A 15 13.95 -6.69 -9.13
N GLU A 16 14.81 -6.39 -10.10
CA GLU A 16 14.91 -5.06 -10.72
C GLU A 16 13.57 -4.52 -11.26
N ARG A 17 12.70 -5.40 -11.78
CA ARG A 17 11.36 -5.01 -12.22
C ARG A 17 10.51 -4.46 -11.07
N ARG A 18 10.59 -5.07 -9.90
CA ARG A 18 9.87 -4.62 -8.70
C ARG A 18 10.50 -3.36 -8.11
N TRP A 19 11.82 -3.23 -8.19
CA TRP A 19 12.50 -2.00 -7.81
C TRP A 19 12.00 -0.81 -8.63
N ARG A 20 11.93 -0.94 -9.97
CA ARG A 20 11.36 0.10 -10.84
C ARG A 20 9.93 0.49 -10.50
N HIS A 21 9.11 -0.49 -10.12
CA HIS A 21 7.77 -0.21 -9.59
C HIS A 21 7.85 0.60 -8.29
N THR A 22 8.70 0.20 -7.34
CA THR A 22 8.92 0.91 -6.07
C THR A 22 9.40 2.35 -6.29
N GLU A 23 10.27 2.59 -7.27
CA GLU A 23 10.67 3.95 -7.68
C GLU A 23 9.49 4.76 -8.22
N GLY A 24 8.63 4.13 -9.04
CA GLY A 24 7.38 4.71 -9.50
C GLY A 24 6.47 5.11 -8.33
N VAL A 25 6.21 4.19 -7.40
CA VAL A 25 5.39 4.42 -6.20
C VAL A 25 5.98 5.55 -5.35
N MET A 26 7.29 5.56 -5.13
CA MET A 26 7.99 6.61 -4.38
C MET A 26 7.76 7.99 -5.01
N MET A 27 7.98 8.13 -6.32
CA MET A 27 7.79 9.41 -7.01
C MET A 27 6.33 9.85 -7.01
N THR A 28 5.39 8.93 -7.23
CA THR A 28 3.95 9.22 -7.18
C THR A 28 3.49 9.60 -5.77
N ALA A 29 3.94 8.90 -4.73
CA ALA A 29 3.60 9.19 -3.34
C ALA A 29 4.09 10.57 -2.90
N ILE A 30 5.33 10.94 -3.26
CA ILE A 30 5.89 12.28 -3.01
C ILE A 30 5.04 13.36 -3.72
N ALA A 31 4.66 13.13 -4.97
CA ALA A 31 3.86 14.08 -5.74
C ALA A 31 2.46 14.27 -5.12
N LEU A 32 1.78 13.17 -4.75
CA LEU A 32 0.48 13.21 -4.08
C LEU A 32 0.57 13.86 -2.70
N ALA A 33 1.62 13.58 -1.92
CA ALA A 33 1.83 14.20 -0.61
C ALA A 33 1.95 15.73 -0.70
N LYS A 34 2.75 16.23 -1.65
CA LYS A 34 2.84 17.68 -1.92
C LYS A 34 1.49 18.27 -2.35
N ARG A 35 0.75 17.57 -3.21
CA ARG A 35 -0.56 18.04 -3.72
C ARG A 35 -1.61 18.15 -2.60
N TYR A 36 -1.67 17.17 -1.72
CA TYR A 36 -2.73 17.07 -0.70
C TYR A 36 -2.30 17.54 0.69
N GLY A 37 -1.10 18.11 0.85
CA GLY A 37 -0.60 18.62 2.13
C GLY A 37 -0.38 17.51 3.16
N GLU A 38 0.33 16.46 2.76
CA GLU A 38 0.97 15.46 3.64
C GLU A 38 2.48 15.66 3.61
N ASP A 39 3.21 15.15 4.61
CA ASP A 39 4.66 15.19 4.64
C ASP A 39 5.28 14.30 3.54
N PRO A 40 6.00 14.89 2.55
CA PRO A 40 6.60 14.12 1.48
C PRO A 40 7.70 13.15 1.96
N GLN A 41 8.37 13.41 3.08
CA GLN A 41 9.40 12.51 3.62
C GLN A 41 8.77 11.25 4.22
N ARG A 42 7.63 11.39 4.90
CA ARG A 42 6.86 10.25 5.41
C ARG A 42 6.29 9.40 4.27
N ALA A 43 5.77 10.05 3.23
CA ALA A 43 5.29 9.40 2.02
C ALA A 43 6.41 8.66 1.27
N GLU A 44 7.57 9.30 1.10
CA GLU A 44 8.77 8.68 0.50
C GLU A 44 9.20 7.43 1.28
N LEU A 45 9.35 7.53 2.60
CA LEU A 45 9.80 6.42 3.43
C LEU A 45 8.83 5.23 3.37
N ALA A 46 7.52 5.49 3.50
CA ALA A 46 6.52 4.44 3.38
C ALA A 46 6.55 3.79 1.99
N ALA A 47 6.63 4.60 0.93
CA ALA A 47 6.64 4.11 -0.45
C ALA A 47 7.90 3.31 -0.80
N ILE A 48 9.07 3.66 -0.28
CA ILE A 48 10.28 2.86 -0.49
C ILE A 48 10.11 1.46 0.13
N ILE A 49 9.55 1.36 1.34
CA ILE A 49 9.53 0.11 2.11
C ILE A 49 8.28 -0.75 1.85
N HIS A 50 7.20 -0.21 1.27
CA HIS A 50 5.89 -0.87 1.21
C HIS A 50 5.91 -2.34 0.72
N ASP A 51 6.75 -2.64 -0.27
CA ASP A 51 6.87 -3.93 -0.94
C ASP A 51 8.12 -4.74 -0.50
N VAL A 52 8.81 -4.35 0.59
CA VAL A 52 10.08 -4.98 1.01
C VAL A 52 9.97 -6.50 1.23
N ALA A 53 8.82 -6.99 1.69
CA ALA A 53 8.58 -8.41 1.92
C ALA A 53 7.91 -9.10 0.72
N LYS A 54 7.67 -8.41 -0.41
CA LYS A 54 6.85 -8.92 -1.53
C LYS A 54 7.41 -10.20 -2.14
N PHE A 55 8.74 -10.32 -2.19
CA PHE A 55 9.45 -11.44 -2.80
C PHE A 55 10.00 -12.44 -1.78
N TRP A 56 9.66 -12.28 -0.49
CA TRP A 56 9.96 -13.32 0.48
C TRP A 56 9.21 -14.61 0.14
N PRO A 57 9.80 -15.80 0.39
CA PRO A 57 9.08 -17.05 0.24
C PRO A 57 7.76 -17.02 1.02
N ILE A 58 6.68 -17.50 0.42
CA ILE A 58 5.35 -17.50 1.02
C ILE A 58 5.34 -18.19 2.39
N GLU A 59 6.09 -19.29 2.55
CA GLU A 59 6.23 -19.96 3.84
C GLU A 59 6.89 -19.07 4.90
N ARG A 60 7.93 -18.31 4.51
CA ARG A 60 8.58 -17.32 5.39
C ARG A 60 7.62 -16.22 5.80
N GLN A 61 6.83 -15.70 4.87
CA GLN A 61 5.81 -14.68 5.19
C GLN A 61 4.75 -15.23 6.16
N GLY A 62 4.24 -16.43 5.89
CA GLY A 62 3.25 -17.09 6.76
C GLY A 62 3.79 -17.39 8.16
N ASN A 63 5.05 -17.83 8.27
CA ASN A 63 5.69 -18.05 9.57
C ASN A 63 5.91 -16.73 10.31
N ALA A 64 6.41 -15.69 9.64
CA ALA A 64 6.55 -14.37 10.24
C ALA A 64 5.21 -13.84 10.82
N ILE A 65 4.10 -14.03 10.11
CA ILE A 65 2.77 -13.63 10.62
C ILE A 65 2.40 -14.38 11.90
N ARG A 66 2.68 -15.68 11.99
CA ARG A 66 2.36 -16.49 13.18
C ARG A 66 3.31 -16.22 14.33
N ASP A 67 4.61 -16.20 14.05
CA ASP A 67 5.67 -16.18 15.06
C ASP A 67 5.81 -14.81 15.71
N TYR A 68 5.51 -13.73 14.96
CA TYR A 68 5.58 -12.36 15.46
C TYR A 68 4.24 -11.80 15.92
N GLY A 69 3.19 -12.61 15.96
CA GLY A 69 1.87 -12.19 16.44
C GLY A 69 1.22 -11.09 15.58
N LEU A 70 1.42 -11.12 14.26
CA LEU A 70 0.80 -10.17 13.32
C LEU A 70 -0.69 -10.52 13.11
N HIS A 71 -1.40 -9.78 12.25
CA HIS A 71 -2.82 -10.02 11.97
C HIS A 71 -3.07 -11.39 11.32
N HIS A 72 -3.26 -12.42 12.16
CA HIS A 72 -3.36 -13.82 11.74
C HIS A 72 -4.56 -14.10 10.81
N GLU A 73 -5.60 -13.26 10.86
CA GLU A 73 -6.77 -13.37 10.00
C GLU A 73 -6.43 -13.28 8.50
N VAL A 74 -5.36 -12.56 8.13
CA VAL A 74 -4.91 -12.42 6.74
C VAL A 74 -4.49 -13.77 6.13
N LEU A 75 -4.06 -14.73 6.96
CA LEU A 75 -3.66 -16.08 6.51
C LEU A 75 -4.83 -16.88 5.93
N GLY A 76 -6.08 -16.48 6.21
CA GLY A 76 -7.28 -17.06 5.63
C GLY A 76 -7.62 -16.57 4.21
N TYR A 77 -6.86 -15.61 3.67
CA TYR A 77 -7.15 -14.91 2.41
C TYR A 77 -5.99 -15.04 1.40
N ASP A 78 -6.03 -14.25 0.32
CA ASP A 78 -5.01 -14.27 -0.72
C ASP A 78 -3.63 -13.94 -0.13
N LYS A 79 -2.62 -14.71 -0.54
CA LYS A 79 -1.23 -14.58 -0.10
C LYS A 79 -0.63 -13.23 -0.48
N GLU A 80 -1.19 -12.58 -1.50
CA GLU A 80 -0.82 -11.22 -1.90
C GLU A 80 -1.09 -10.16 -0.82
N LEU A 81 -1.79 -10.49 0.27
CA LEU A 81 -2.00 -9.59 1.41
C LEU A 81 -0.89 -9.71 2.48
N TRP A 82 -0.15 -10.81 2.49
CA TRP A 82 0.73 -11.16 3.60
C TRP A 82 1.97 -10.26 3.65
N HIS A 83 2.46 -9.82 2.48
CA HIS A 83 3.67 -9.02 2.41
C HIS A 83 3.49 -7.63 3.03
N ALA A 84 2.29 -7.07 3.03
CA ALA A 84 2.02 -5.77 3.64
C ALA A 84 2.17 -5.84 5.17
N GLU A 85 1.60 -6.89 5.78
CA GLU A 85 1.71 -7.16 7.22
C GLU A 85 3.15 -7.41 7.65
N VAL A 86 3.86 -8.26 6.90
CA VAL A 86 5.27 -8.59 7.15
C VAL A 86 6.16 -7.37 6.87
N GLY A 87 5.89 -6.61 5.81
CA GLY A 87 6.65 -5.43 5.42
C GLY A 87 6.61 -4.35 6.50
N ALA A 88 5.46 -4.14 7.15
CA ALA A 88 5.35 -3.22 8.27
C ALA A 88 6.18 -3.68 9.48
N TRP A 89 6.16 -4.98 9.78
CA TRP A 89 7.01 -5.54 10.85
C TRP A 89 8.50 -5.38 10.54
N VAL A 90 8.91 -5.67 9.30
CA VAL A 90 10.29 -5.48 8.82
C VAL A 90 10.71 -4.02 8.90
N ALA A 91 9.84 -3.10 8.51
CA ALA A 91 10.10 -1.66 8.59
C ALA A 91 10.43 -1.23 10.04
N GLU A 92 9.65 -1.70 11.00
CA GLU A 92 9.84 -1.40 12.42
C GLU A 92 11.12 -2.04 12.97
N HIS A 93 11.31 -3.34 12.75
CA HIS A 93 12.32 -4.13 13.47
C HIS A 93 13.69 -4.17 12.77
N GLU A 94 13.71 -4.08 11.44
CA GLU A 94 14.96 -4.19 10.66
C GLU A 94 15.41 -2.86 10.07
N PHE A 95 14.48 -1.93 9.79
CA PHE A 95 14.78 -0.60 9.26
C PHE A 95 14.70 0.51 10.33
N GLY A 96 14.20 0.20 11.53
CA GLY A 96 14.13 1.11 12.67
C GLY A 96 13.11 2.24 12.48
N VAL A 97 12.05 2.00 11.70
CA VAL A 97 10.96 2.96 11.50
C VAL A 97 10.09 3.00 12.76
N THR A 98 9.99 4.17 13.39
CA THR A 98 9.20 4.36 14.62
C THR A 98 7.92 5.19 14.41
N ASP A 99 7.73 5.76 13.21
CA ASP A 99 6.53 6.53 12.88
C ASP A 99 5.36 5.58 12.63
N ALA A 100 4.40 5.57 13.56
CA ALA A 100 3.22 4.70 13.49
C ALA A 100 2.37 4.94 12.23
N GLY A 101 2.34 6.17 11.69
CA GLY A 101 1.63 6.48 10.46
C GLY A 101 2.32 5.90 9.23
N VAL A 102 3.65 5.93 9.18
CA VAL A 102 4.44 5.26 8.12
C VAL A 102 4.24 3.75 8.18
N LEU A 103 4.31 3.16 9.38
CA LEU A 103 4.07 1.73 9.58
C LEU A 103 2.65 1.33 9.17
N ALA A 104 1.64 2.14 9.50
CA ALA A 104 0.26 1.91 9.07
C ALA A 104 0.12 2.02 7.54
N ALA A 105 0.74 3.02 6.91
CA ALA A 105 0.72 3.17 5.46
C ALA A 105 1.33 1.96 4.74
N ILE A 106 2.40 1.39 5.28
CA ILE A 106 2.97 0.13 4.78
C ILE A 106 2.02 -1.03 5.04
N ARG A 107 1.47 -1.17 6.25
CA ARG A 107 0.62 -2.31 6.61
C ARG A 107 -0.65 -2.41 5.77
N TYR A 108 -1.26 -1.28 5.47
CA TYR A 108 -2.58 -1.23 4.83
C TYR A 108 -2.52 -0.89 3.33
N HIS A 109 -1.33 -0.82 2.71
CA HIS A 109 -1.21 -0.42 1.30
C HIS A 109 -1.91 -1.39 0.32
N THR A 110 -2.08 -2.67 0.67
CA THR A 110 -2.77 -3.63 -0.21
C THR A 110 -4.28 -3.61 0.00
N SER A 111 -4.75 -3.74 1.25
CA SER A 111 -6.18 -3.89 1.54
C SER A 111 -6.92 -2.57 1.70
N GLY A 112 -6.21 -1.50 2.10
CA GLY A 112 -6.80 -0.37 2.80
C GLY A 112 -7.35 -0.75 4.17
N ARG A 113 -7.93 0.23 4.88
CA ARG A 113 -8.77 0.02 6.07
C ARG A 113 -9.82 1.12 6.22
N ARG A 114 -10.82 0.92 7.08
CA ARG A 114 -11.75 2.01 7.43
C ARG A 114 -10.99 3.17 8.09
N GLY A 115 -11.29 4.40 7.68
CA GLY A 115 -10.67 5.60 8.24
C GLY A 115 -9.16 5.69 7.97
N MET A 116 -8.72 5.33 6.76
CA MET A 116 -7.34 5.58 6.33
C MET A 116 -6.97 7.03 6.55
N THR A 117 -5.80 7.25 7.14
CA THR A 117 -5.17 8.57 7.17
C THR A 117 -4.81 9.01 5.75
N LYS A 118 -4.52 10.31 5.59
CA LYS A 118 -4.07 10.88 4.32
C LYS A 118 -2.82 10.16 3.78
N LEU A 119 -1.84 9.87 4.64
CA LEU A 119 -0.64 9.11 4.28
C LEU A 119 -0.97 7.69 3.77
N GLU A 120 -1.86 6.97 4.46
CA GLU A 120 -2.31 5.64 4.01
C GLU A 120 -3.00 5.70 2.64
N LYS A 121 -3.92 6.67 2.44
CA LYS A 121 -4.58 6.92 1.15
C LYS A 121 -3.56 7.21 0.04
N ILE A 122 -2.54 8.03 0.33
CA ILE A 122 -1.48 8.39 -0.64
C ILE A 122 -0.67 7.17 -1.05
N VAL A 123 -0.20 6.37 -0.10
CA VAL A 123 0.66 5.21 -0.40
C VAL A 123 -0.14 4.12 -1.11
N TRP A 124 -1.38 3.86 -0.66
CA TRP A 124 -2.31 2.95 -1.34
C TRP A 124 -2.55 3.36 -2.79
N LEU A 125 -2.87 4.64 -3.03
CA LEU A 125 -3.14 5.15 -4.36
C LEU A 125 -1.89 5.15 -5.24
N ALA A 126 -0.74 5.54 -4.68
CA ALA A 126 0.52 5.56 -5.42
C ALA A 126 0.90 4.17 -5.94
N ASP A 127 0.77 3.12 -5.13
CA ASP A 127 0.97 1.72 -5.59
C ASP A 127 0.04 1.37 -6.76
N TYR A 128 -1.20 1.83 -6.69
CA TYR A 128 -2.22 1.54 -7.68
C TYR A 128 -2.04 2.30 -9.01
N ILE A 129 -1.48 3.52 -9.00
CA ILE A 129 -1.46 4.41 -10.18
C ILE A 129 -0.07 4.78 -10.70
N GLU A 130 1.01 4.29 -10.08
CA GLU A 130 2.38 4.63 -10.50
C GLU A 130 2.58 4.43 -12.02
N PRO A 131 3.48 5.20 -12.68
CA PRO A 131 3.53 5.30 -14.14
C PRO A 131 3.71 3.97 -14.90
N GLY A 132 4.32 2.96 -14.27
CA GLY A 132 4.51 1.62 -14.81
C GLY A 132 3.25 0.73 -14.78
N ARG A 133 2.17 1.14 -14.09
CA ARG A 133 0.89 0.43 -14.08
C ARG A 133 0.15 0.64 -15.41
N ASP A 134 -0.31 -0.47 -15.97
CA ASP A 134 -1.07 -0.52 -17.22
C ASP A 134 -2.25 -1.50 -17.07
N PHE A 135 -3.44 -0.94 -16.88
CA PHE A 135 -4.69 -1.71 -16.80
C PHE A 135 -5.90 -0.82 -17.15
N PRO A 136 -7.03 -1.41 -17.57
CA PRO A 136 -8.21 -0.65 -17.95
C PRO A 136 -8.68 0.31 -16.84
N GLY A 137 -8.76 1.60 -17.16
CA GLY A 137 -9.22 2.65 -16.26
C GLY A 137 -8.14 3.32 -15.40
N VAL A 138 -6.86 2.89 -15.47
CA VAL A 138 -5.78 3.51 -14.68
C VAL A 138 -5.65 5.02 -14.96
N ASP A 139 -5.76 5.45 -16.21
CA ASP A 139 -5.62 6.86 -16.59
C ASP A 139 -6.77 7.73 -16.07
N THR A 140 -7.98 7.18 -16.00
CA THR A 140 -9.12 7.86 -15.36
C THR A 140 -8.85 8.08 -13.87
N ILE A 141 -8.27 7.08 -13.19
CA ILE A 141 -7.94 7.19 -11.77
C ILE A 141 -6.78 8.17 -11.56
N ARG A 142 -5.78 8.18 -12.46
CA ARG A 142 -4.69 9.18 -12.45
C ARG A 142 -5.23 10.60 -12.56
N ALA A 143 -6.14 10.86 -13.51
CA ALA A 143 -6.79 12.17 -13.65
C ALA A 143 -7.57 12.54 -12.38
N LEU A 144 -8.33 11.59 -11.82
CA LEU A 144 -9.08 11.81 -10.59
C LEU A 144 -8.15 12.08 -9.39
N ALA A 145 -6.97 11.46 -9.34
CA ALA A 145 -5.95 11.68 -8.31
C ALA A 145 -5.30 13.06 -8.39
N GLU A 146 -5.48 13.80 -9.49
CA GLU A 146 -5.09 15.20 -9.57
C GLU A 146 -6.14 16.12 -8.93
N GLU A 147 -7.40 15.73 -8.95
CA GLU A 147 -8.53 16.54 -8.51
C GLU A 147 -8.93 16.24 -7.07
N HIS A 148 -9.02 14.95 -6.70
CA HIS A 148 -9.60 14.52 -5.43
C HIS A 148 -9.08 13.15 -4.95
N LEU A 149 -8.33 13.16 -3.85
CA LEU A 149 -7.66 11.98 -3.30
C LEU A 149 -8.65 10.85 -2.95
N GLU A 150 -9.67 11.15 -2.15
CA GLU A 150 -10.65 10.16 -1.68
C GLU A 150 -11.42 9.53 -2.82
N LYS A 151 -11.83 10.31 -3.83
CA LYS A 151 -12.54 9.79 -5.01
C LYS A 151 -11.64 8.88 -5.83
N ALA A 152 -10.35 9.20 -5.96
CA ALA A 152 -9.39 8.35 -6.67
C ALA A 152 -9.14 7.03 -5.95
N VAL A 153 -8.97 7.06 -4.62
CA VAL A 153 -8.84 5.85 -3.80
C VAL A 153 -10.11 5.00 -3.88
N LEU A 154 -11.30 5.60 -3.79
CA LEU A 154 -12.57 4.90 -3.91
C LEU A 154 -12.70 4.22 -5.27
N ALA A 155 -12.37 4.91 -6.37
CA ALA A 155 -12.38 4.34 -7.72
C ALA A 155 -11.40 3.17 -7.87
N GLY A 156 -10.22 3.26 -7.25
CA GLY A 156 -9.26 2.15 -7.21
C GLY A 156 -9.78 0.93 -6.42
N LEU A 157 -10.39 1.16 -5.26
CA LEU A 157 -10.99 0.08 -4.46
C LEU A 157 -12.17 -0.57 -5.18
N ASP A 158 -13.03 0.21 -5.85
CA ASP A 158 -14.09 -0.30 -6.72
C ASP A 158 -13.53 -1.21 -7.83
N GLY A 159 -12.46 -0.78 -8.50
CA GLY A 159 -11.78 -1.56 -9.51
C GLY A 159 -11.20 -2.86 -8.96
N THR A 160 -10.54 -2.80 -7.80
CA THR A 160 -9.96 -3.97 -7.11
C THR A 160 -11.04 -4.99 -6.74
N ILE A 161 -12.15 -4.53 -6.13
CA ILE A 161 -13.26 -5.40 -5.73
C ILE A 161 -13.95 -5.99 -6.96
N GLY A 162 -14.22 -5.18 -7.99
CA GLY A 162 -14.79 -5.66 -9.25
C GLY A 162 -13.92 -6.74 -9.91
N PHE A 163 -12.60 -6.56 -9.91
CA PHE A 163 -11.65 -7.56 -10.39
C PHE A 163 -11.72 -8.86 -9.59
N LEU A 164 -11.73 -8.78 -8.25
CA LEU A 164 -11.82 -9.97 -7.39
C LEU A 164 -13.14 -10.74 -7.59
N ILE A 165 -14.27 -10.02 -7.73
CA ILE A 165 -15.58 -10.62 -8.05
C ILE A 165 -15.52 -11.33 -9.39
N ALA A 166 -15.01 -10.67 -10.44
CA ALA A 166 -14.90 -11.26 -11.78
C ALA A 166 -14.00 -12.50 -11.82
N LYS A 167 -13.04 -12.61 -10.89
CA LYS A 167 -12.16 -13.78 -10.75
C LYS A 167 -12.69 -14.84 -9.77
N GLY A 168 -13.83 -14.63 -9.13
CA GLY A 168 -14.38 -15.55 -8.13
C GLY A 168 -13.49 -15.70 -6.89
N LYS A 169 -12.65 -14.69 -6.59
CA LYS A 169 -11.74 -14.71 -5.44
C LYS A 169 -12.46 -14.25 -4.17
N ARG A 170 -12.01 -14.75 -3.01
CA ARG A 170 -12.43 -14.23 -1.70
C ARG A 170 -11.92 -12.80 -1.55
N ILE A 171 -12.79 -11.91 -1.09
CA ILE A 171 -12.45 -10.52 -0.78
C ILE A 171 -12.14 -10.42 0.71
N TYR A 172 -11.03 -9.77 1.05
CA TYR A 172 -10.68 -9.51 2.43
C TYR A 172 -11.63 -8.46 3.03
N PRO A 173 -12.30 -8.71 4.18
CA PRO A 173 -13.31 -7.82 4.73
C PRO A 173 -12.85 -6.37 4.89
N MET A 174 -11.60 -6.17 5.28
CA MET A 174 -11.03 -4.84 5.47
C MET A 174 -11.02 -3.99 4.19
N THR A 175 -10.94 -4.61 3.01
CA THR A 175 -11.05 -3.91 1.71
C THR A 175 -12.46 -3.40 1.47
N LEU A 176 -13.48 -4.15 1.88
CA LEU A 176 -14.88 -3.69 1.83
C LEU A 176 -15.12 -2.56 2.85
N GLU A 177 -14.53 -2.67 4.04
CA GLU A 177 -14.62 -1.65 5.08
C GLU A 177 -13.92 -0.35 4.67
N ALA A 178 -12.76 -0.43 4.02
CA ALA A 178 -12.04 0.71 3.46
C ALA A 178 -12.92 1.44 2.43
N ARG A 179 -13.51 0.69 1.50
CA ARG A 179 -14.41 1.23 0.48
C ARG A 179 -15.63 1.90 1.10
N ASN A 180 -16.35 1.20 1.98
CA ASN A 180 -17.57 1.74 2.58
C ASN A 180 -17.27 2.95 3.48
N GLY A 181 -16.16 2.93 4.21
CA GLY A 181 -15.71 4.08 4.99
C GLY A 181 -15.44 5.32 4.14
N LEU A 182 -14.85 5.17 2.95
CA LEU A 182 -14.67 6.30 2.02
C LEU A 182 -15.98 6.85 1.47
N ILE A 183 -16.98 5.99 1.23
CA ILE A 183 -18.30 6.44 0.79
C ILE A 183 -18.95 7.30 1.87
N GLU A 184 -18.93 6.83 3.11
CA GLU A 184 -19.45 7.59 4.26
C GLU A 184 -18.69 8.92 4.44
N GLU A 185 -17.36 8.91 4.34
CA GLU A 185 -16.54 10.12 4.43
C GLU A 185 -16.92 11.16 3.36
N LEU A 186 -17.10 10.72 2.10
CA LEU A 186 -17.49 11.60 1.00
C LEU A 186 -18.92 12.12 1.10
N GLN A 187 -19.83 11.39 1.75
CA GLN A 187 -21.20 11.82 1.99
C GLN A 187 -21.32 12.84 3.14
N ALA A 188 -20.32 12.87 4.02
CA ALA A 188 -20.26 13.79 5.17
C ALA A 188 -19.61 15.14 4.83
N GLN A 189 -19.04 15.30 3.63
CA GLN A 189 -18.43 16.54 3.10
C GLN A 189 -19.47 17.39 2.37
#